data_AF-A0A966U456-F1
#
_entry.id   AF-A0A966U456-F1
#
_cell.length_a   1.000
_cell.length_b   1.000
_cell.length_c   1.000
_cell.angle_alpha   90.00
_cell.angle_beta   90.00
_cell.angle_gamma   90.00
#
_symmetry.space_group_name_H-M   'P 1'
#
loop_
_entity.id
_entity.type
_entity.pdbx_description
1 polymer ?
#
loop_
_entity_poly.entity_id
_entity_poly.type
_entity_poly.pdbx_seq_one_letter_code
_entity_poly.pdbx_strand_id
1 'polypeptide(L)'
;MSHDPSLTTPLLSVVVPVRNEAPNIAPLVAEIRAALASYAHEIVYVDDGSTDATPAALAAAGVRALRHRESCGQSAAVITGVKAARGVWIATLDGDGQNDPAD
;
A
#
# COMPACT_ATOMS: atom_id res chain seq x y z
N MET A 1 2.16 33.06 -4.29
CA MET A 1 2.11 31.77 -4.98
C MET A 1 1.90 30.71 -3.91
N SER A 2 0.65 30.29 -3.73
CA SER A 2 0.26 29.31 -2.72
C SER A 2 0.70 27.94 -3.22
N HIS A 3 1.71 27.34 -2.60
CA HIS A 3 2.05 25.95 -2.85
C HIS A 3 1.00 25.11 -2.12
N ASP A 4 0.11 24.47 -2.87
CA ASP A 4 -0.80 23.46 -2.36
C ASP A 4 -0.01 22.14 -2.30
N PRO A 5 0.38 21.65 -1.10
CA PRO A 5 1.17 20.43 -0.96
C PRO A 5 0.41 19.17 -1.41
N SER A 6 -0.87 19.28 -1.79
CA SER A 6 -1.68 18.15 -2.27
C SER A 6 -1.47 17.78 -3.75
N LEU A 7 -0.70 18.56 -4.52
CA LEU A 7 -0.57 18.41 -5.97
C LEU A 7 0.75 17.82 -6.47
N THR A 8 1.65 17.39 -5.58
CA THR A 8 2.89 16.75 -6.01
C THR A 8 2.61 15.28 -6.33
N THR A 9 2.65 14.93 -7.62
CA THR A 9 2.61 13.52 -8.06
C THR A 9 3.73 12.75 -7.34
N PRO A 10 3.44 11.64 -6.66
CA PRO A 10 4.48 10.85 -6.00
C PRO A 10 5.47 10.34 -7.04
N LEU A 11 6.75 10.21 -6.67
CA LEU A 11 7.74 9.58 -7.53
C LEU A 11 7.48 8.06 -7.61
N LEU A 12 7.10 7.46 -6.48
CA LEU A 12 6.92 6.01 -6.33
C LEU A 12 5.57 5.69 -5.68
N SER A 13 4.84 4.72 -6.25
CA SER A 13 3.74 4.04 -5.57
C SER A 13 4.17 2.65 -5.15
N VAL A 14 4.04 2.35 -3.87
CA VAL A 14 4.23 0.98 -3.35
C VAL A 14 2.86 0.31 -3.27
N VAL A 15 2.65 -0.74 -4.06
CA VAL A 15 1.41 -1.52 -4.11
C VAL A 15 1.57 -2.77 -3.27
N VAL A 16 0.70 -2.95 -2.28
CA VAL A 16 0.75 -4.09 -1.35
C VAL A 16 -0.60 -4.82 -1.34
N PRO A 17 -0.72 -6.00 -1.97
CA PRO A 17 -1.89 -6.83 -1.83
C PRO A 17 -1.91 -7.43 -0.41
N VAL A 18 -3.08 -7.53 0.20
CA VAL A 18 -3.20 -8.04 1.56
C VAL A 18 -4.49 -8.82 1.77
N ARG A 19 -4.44 -9.88 2.58
CA ARG A 19 -5.63 -10.60 3.03
C ARG A 19 -5.39 -11.22 4.40
N ASN A 20 -6.18 -10.81 5.39
CA ASN A 20 -6.11 -11.34 6.75
C ASN A 20 -4.74 -11.17 7.45
N GLU A 21 -4.15 -9.98 7.37
CA GLU A 21 -2.81 -9.66 7.88
C GLU A 21 -2.84 -8.41 8.79
N ALA A 22 -3.92 -8.23 9.55
CA ALA A 22 -4.08 -7.05 10.42
C ALA A 22 -2.86 -6.72 11.30
N PRO A 23 -2.17 -7.71 11.91
CA PRO A 23 -0.99 -7.45 12.74
C PRO A 23 0.20 -6.86 11.97
N ASN A 24 0.30 -7.14 10.67
CA ASN A 24 1.46 -6.79 9.84
C ASN A 24 1.32 -5.43 9.15
N ILE A 25 0.11 -4.85 9.11
CA ILE A 25 -0.13 -3.55 8.47
C ILE A 25 0.74 -2.44 9.06
N ALA A 26 0.67 -2.23 10.37
CA ALA A 26 1.39 -1.14 11.03
C ALA A 26 2.93 -1.25 10.92
N PRO A 27 3.57 -2.40 11.22
CA PRO A 27 5.02 -2.52 11.08
C PRO A 27 5.48 -2.33 9.63
N LEU A 28 4.81 -2.96 8.66
CA LEU A 28 5.19 -2.84 7.26
C LEU A 28 5.04 -1.40 6.72
N VAL A 29 3.99 -0.69 7.12
CA VAL A 29 3.84 0.74 6.78
C VAL A 29 4.99 1.57 7.36
N ALA A 30 5.43 1.29 8.58
CA ALA A 30 6.54 2.00 9.20
C ALA A 30 7.87 1.72 8.46
N GLU A 31 8.13 0.47 8.09
CA GLU A 31 9.31 0.05 7.33
C GLU A 31 9.37 0.71 5.95
N ILE A 32 8.27 0.66 5.18
CA ILE A 32 8.19 1.31 3.86
C ILE A 32 8.45 2.82 3.98
N ARG A 33 7.84 3.48 4.96
CA ARG A 33 8.03 4.93 5.18
C ARG A 33 9.47 5.27 5.55
N ALA A 34 10.12 4.43 6.35
CA ALA A 34 11.52 4.62 6.74
C ALA A 34 12.46 4.43 5.54
N ALA A 35 12.30 3.34 4.77
CA ALA A 35 13.10 3.04 3.58
C ALA A 35 12.96 4.14 2.50
N LEU A 36 11.76 4.70 2.36
CA LEU A 36 11.45 5.70 1.34
C LEU A 36 11.40 7.14 1.88
N ALA A 37 11.98 7.41 3.06
CA ALA A 37 11.91 8.72 3.72
C ALA A 37 12.45 9.89 2.86
N SER A 38 13.38 9.60 1.95
CA SER A 38 13.99 10.58 1.04
C SER A 38 13.23 10.79 -0.27
N TYR A 39 12.15 10.05 -0.51
CA TYR A 39 11.39 10.08 -1.77
C TYR A 39 9.93 10.44 -1.51
N ALA A 40 9.34 11.27 -2.38
CA ALA A 40 7.90 11.46 -2.40
C ALA A 40 7.23 10.16 -2.85
N HIS A 41 6.46 9.52 -1.97
CA HIS A 41 5.86 8.22 -2.22
C HIS A 41 4.41 8.13 -1.71
N GLU A 42 3.65 7.19 -2.27
CA GLU A 42 2.38 6.74 -1.69
C GLU A 42 2.43 5.22 -1.43
N ILE A 43 1.63 4.76 -0.47
CA ILE A 43 1.43 3.33 -0.19
C ILE A 43 -0.02 3.00 -0.50
N VAL A 44 -0.22 2.07 -1.44
CA VAL A 44 -1.52 1.60 -1.92
C VAL A 44 -1.70 0.16 -1.48
N TYR A 45 -2.48 -0.05 -0.42
CA TYR A 45 -2.92 -1.38 -0.02
C TYR A 45 -4.15 -1.81 -0.82
N VAL A 46 -4.21 -3.09 -1.17
CA VAL A 46 -5.40 -3.70 -1.76
C VAL A 46 -5.81 -4.90 -0.91
N ASP A 47 -6.84 -4.70 -0.11
CA ASP A 47 -7.47 -5.73 0.70
C ASP A 47 -8.30 -6.67 -0.19
N ASP A 48 -7.84 -7.90 -0.35
CA ASP A 48 -8.47 -8.95 -1.16
C ASP A 48 -9.56 -9.70 -0.39
N GLY A 49 -10.53 -8.96 0.16
CA GLY A 49 -11.69 -9.53 0.85
C GLY A 49 -11.36 -10.15 2.21
N SER A 50 -10.56 -9.45 3.03
CA SER A 50 -10.27 -9.87 4.41
C SER A 50 -11.54 -9.99 5.25
N THR A 51 -11.51 -10.95 6.16
CA THR A 51 -12.58 -11.29 7.12
C THR A 51 -12.18 -11.02 8.56
N ASP A 52 -10.93 -10.59 8.80
CA ASP A 52 -10.40 -10.22 10.10
C ASP A 52 -10.38 -8.67 10.29
N ALA A 53 -9.51 -8.18 11.18
CA ALA A 53 -9.36 -6.76 11.47
C ALA A 53 -8.55 -5.96 10.44
N THR A 54 -8.11 -6.57 9.32
CA THR A 54 -7.27 -5.90 8.30
C THR A 54 -7.85 -4.58 7.80
N PRO A 55 -9.17 -4.47 7.48
CA PRO A 55 -9.75 -3.20 7.03
C PRO A 55 -9.63 -2.08 8.07
N ALA A 56 -9.78 -2.42 9.36
CA ALA A 56 -9.67 -1.47 10.45
C ALA A 56 -8.22 -1.03 10.66
N ALA A 57 -7.26 -1.96 10.57
CA ALA A 57 -5.84 -1.66 10.64
C ALA A 57 -5.39 -0.75 9.49
N LEU A 58 -5.85 -1.00 8.27
CA LEU A 58 -5.59 -0.15 7.10
C LEU A 58 -6.13 1.28 7.26
N ALA A 59 -7.35 1.41 7.79
CA ALA A 59 -7.94 2.73 8.06
C ALA A 59 -7.14 3.52 9.11
N ALA A 60 -6.62 2.83 10.14
CA ALA A 60 -5.80 3.44 11.18
C ALA A 60 -4.38 3.84 10.70
N ALA A 61 -3.84 3.13 9.70
CA ALA A 61 -2.48 3.34 9.20
C ALA A 61 -2.29 4.62 8.36
N GLY A 62 -3.38 5.31 7.98
CA GLY A 62 -3.31 6.54 7.19
C GLY A 62 -2.70 6.34 5.79
N VAL A 63 -2.91 5.16 5.21
CA VAL A 63 -2.49 4.78 3.86
C VAL A 63 -3.69 4.79 2.91
N ARG A 64 -3.42 4.73 1.61
CA ARG A 64 -4.49 4.58 0.62
C ARG A 64 -4.85 3.10 0.54
N ALA A 65 -6.09 2.76 0.85
CA ALA A 65 -6.58 1.38 0.83
C ALA A 65 -7.72 1.21 -0.17
N LEU A 66 -7.65 0.16 -0.98
CA LEU A 66 -8.71 -0.35 -1.83
C LEU A 66 -9.15 -1.70 -1.29
N ARG A 67 -10.39 -2.11 -1.59
CA ARG A 67 -10.92 -3.37 -1.10
C ARG A 67 -11.75 -4.09 -2.17
N HIS A 68 -11.46 -5.36 -2.38
CA HIS A 68 -12.33 -6.25 -3.13
C HIS A 68 -13.48 -6.74 -2.24
N ARG A 69 -14.66 -6.90 -2.84
CA ARG A 69 -15.86 -7.39 -2.12
C ARG A 69 -15.69 -8.82 -1.60
N GLU A 70 -14.96 -9.63 -2.35
CA GLU A 70 -14.60 -11.01 -2.07
C GLU A 70 -13.16 -11.25 -2.54
N SER A 71 -12.55 -12.35 -2.15
CA SER A 71 -11.17 -12.65 -2.57
C SER A 71 -11.11 -13.01 -4.05
N CYS A 72 -10.35 -12.23 -4.80
CA CYS A 72 -10.08 -12.39 -6.22
C CYS A 72 -8.64 -12.89 -6.50
N GLY A 73 -7.83 -13.06 -5.45
CA GLY A 73 -6.45 -13.52 -5.52
C GLY A 73 -5.42 -12.38 -5.58
N GLN A 74 -4.18 -12.70 -5.22
CA GLN A 74 -3.07 -11.74 -5.12
C GLN A 74 -2.80 -11.01 -6.44
N SER A 75 -2.78 -11.69 -7.58
CA SER A 75 -2.55 -11.05 -8.88
C SER A 75 -3.64 -10.03 -9.22
N ALA A 76 -4.90 -10.33 -8.90
CA ALA A 76 -5.99 -9.38 -9.10
C ALA A 76 -5.82 -8.15 -8.19
N ALA A 77 -5.42 -8.36 -6.94
CA ALA A 77 -5.14 -7.27 -6.00
C ALA A 77 -3.98 -6.39 -6.47
N VAL A 78 -2.89 -6.97 -6.97
CA VAL A 78 -1.77 -6.22 -7.57
C VAL A 78 -2.25 -5.40 -8.76
N ILE A 79 -3.01 -5.99 -9.70
CA ILE A 79 -3.52 -5.28 -10.87
C ILE A 79 -4.41 -4.10 -10.45
N THR A 80 -5.29 -4.28 -9.47
CA THR A 80 -6.12 -3.21 -8.91
C THR A 80 -5.26 -2.08 -8.34
N GLY A 81 -4.22 -2.42 -7.58
CA GLY A 81 -3.32 -1.43 -7.00
C GLY A 81 -2.51 -0.67 -8.04
N VAL A 82 -1.93 -1.38 -9.03
CA VAL A 82 -1.18 -0.80 -10.15
C VAL A 82 -2.05 0.17 -10.96
N LYS A 83 -3.30 -0.19 -11.24
CA LYS A 83 -4.24 0.69 -11.96
C LYS A 83 -4.61 1.95 -11.17
N ALA A 84 -4.55 1.87 -9.85
CA ALA A 84 -4.90 2.98 -8.97
C ALA A 84 -3.70 3.85 -8.59
N ALA A 85 -2.47 3.33 -8.71
CA ALA A 85 -1.23 4.03 -8.43
C ALA A 85 -1.11 5.33 -9.23
N ARG A 86 -0.54 6.36 -8.60
CA ARG A 86 -0.33 7.69 -9.17
C ARG A 86 1.14 8.01 -9.37
N GLY A 87 2.03 7.16 -8.88
CA GLY A 87 3.47 7.31 -8.95
C GLY A 87 4.00 7.16 -10.37
N VAL A 88 5.14 7.81 -10.64
CA VAL A 88 5.88 7.61 -11.90
C VAL A 88 6.40 6.17 -11.99
N TRP A 89 6.88 5.64 -10.86
CA TRP A 89 7.30 4.25 -10.70
C TRP A 89 6.32 3.51 -9.81
N ILE A 90 6.19 2.20 -10.05
CA ILE A 90 5.37 1.31 -9.23
C ILE A 90 6.26 0.16 -8.76
N ALA A 91 6.36 0.01 -7.45
CA ALA A 91 6.94 -1.17 -6.81
C ALA A 91 5.79 -2.00 -6.23
N THR A 92 5.85 -3.31 -6.40
CA THR A 92 4.93 -4.25 -5.76
C THR A 92 5.67 -4.94 -4.62
N LEU A 93 5.09 -4.93 -3.43
CA LEU A 93 5.61 -5.66 -2.28
C LEU A 93 4.60 -6.72 -1.86
N ASP A 94 5.05 -7.90 -1.47
CA ASP A 94 4.16 -8.93 -0.95
C ASP A 94 3.79 -8.61 0.49
N GLY A 95 2.50 -8.72 0.82
CA GLY A 95 1.96 -8.37 2.13
C GLY A 95 2.31 -9.36 3.26
N ASP A 96 3.07 -10.41 2.96
CA ASP A 96 3.53 -11.42 3.92
C ASP A 96 4.83 -11.02 4.64
N GLY A 97 5.40 -9.86 4.28
CA GLY A 97 6.64 -9.35 4.87
C GLY A 97 7.88 -10.20 4.56
N GLN A 98 7.83 -11.06 3.54
CA GLN A 98 8.96 -11.90 3.14
C GLN A 98 9.90 -11.22 2.13
N ASN A 99 9.49 -10.09 1.54
CA ASN A 99 10.37 -9.22 0.75
C ASN A 99 10.83 -8.06 1.63
N ASP A 100 12.11 -8.05 2.02
CA ASP A 100 12.71 -6.95 2.76
C ASP A 100 12.66 -5.68 1.89
N PRO A 101 11.98 -4.59 2.31
CA PRO A 101 11.94 -3.34 1.55
C PRO A 101 13.30 -2.63 1.47
N ALA A 102 14.33 -3.14 2.17
CA ALA A 102 15.70 -2.65 2.12
C ALA A 102 16.63 -3.40 1.14
N ASP A 103 16.19 -4.54 0.56
CA ASP A 103 16.89 -5.24 -0.55
C ASP A 103 16.44 -4.74 -1.93
#